data_AF-A0A6M3XPA0-F1
#
_entry.id   AF-A0A6M3XPA0-F1
#
_cell.length_a   1.000
_cell.length_b   1.000
_cell.length_c   1.000
_cell.angle_alpha   90.00
_cell.angle_beta   90.00
_cell.angle_gamma   90.00
#
_symmetry.space_group_name_H-M   'P 1'
#
loop_
_entity.id
_entity.type
_entity.pdbx_description
1 polymer ?
#
loop_
_entity_poly.entity_id
_entity_poly.type
_entity_poly.pdbx_seq_one_letter_code
_entity_poly.pdbx_strand_id
1 'polypeptide(L)'
;METRETGETMERITRNMLIKRIDWINETLGQPAETWTKRKDGTYKANRGNMHLASSLQHYACEQIVNDGGGVTVIVSDNTLRGLFNQLCAFHKGLTFKKTA
;
A
#
# COMPACT_ATOMS: atom_id res chain seq x y z
N MET A 1 -13.41 -30.16 -9.45
CA MET A 1 -11.95 -30.38 -9.49
C MET A 1 -11.56 -30.29 -10.96
N GLU A 2 -11.10 -29.12 -11.39
CA GLU A 2 -10.65 -28.90 -12.76
C GLU A 2 -9.18 -28.51 -12.72
N THR A 3 -8.35 -29.44 -13.17
CA THR A 3 -6.94 -29.27 -13.45
C THR A 3 -6.79 -28.52 -14.77
N ARG A 4 -6.08 -27.39 -14.77
CA ARG A 4 -5.42 -26.87 -15.97
C ARG A 4 -3.94 -27.18 -15.85
N GLU A 5 -3.46 -27.92 -16.83
CA GLU A 5 -2.06 -28.30 -17.04
C GLU A 5 -1.23 -27.09 -17.46
N THR A 6 -0.65 -26.43 -16.47
CA THR A 6 0.59 -25.67 -16.60
C THR A 6 1.24 -25.73 -15.23
N GLY A 7 2.41 -26.37 -15.11
CA GLY A 7 3.19 -26.44 -13.88
C GLY A 7 3.77 -25.09 -13.42
N GLU A 8 3.12 -23.98 -13.74
CA GLU A 8 3.47 -22.66 -13.24
C GLU A 8 2.93 -22.52 -11.82
N THR A 9 3.84 -22.57 -10.86
CA THR A 9 3.50 -22.20 -9.48
C THR A 9 3.15 -20.72 -9.49
N MET A 10 1.86 -20.41 -9.26
CA MET A 10 1.41 -19.02 -9.17
C MET A 10 2.26 -18.27 -8.15
N GLU A 11 3.01 -17.26 -8.59
CA GLU A 11 3.96 -16.54 -7.74
C GLU A 11 3.27 -16.06 -6.46
N ARG A 12 3.78 -16.51 -5.30
CA ARG A 12 3.18 -16.18 -4.00
C ARG A 12 3.40 -14.71 -3.69
N ILE A 13 2.31 -13.94 -3.66
CA ILE A 13 2.35 -12.55 -3.20
C ILE A 13 2.48 -12.51 -1.68
N THR A 14 3.43 -11.72 -1.20
CA THR A 14 3.71 -11.57 0.23
C THR A 14 3.36 -10.16 0.72
N ARG A 15 3.11 -10.01 2.02
CA ARG A 15 2.87 -8.72 2.66
C ARG A 15 4.00 -7.71 2.39
N ASN A 16 5.25 -8.18 2.40
CA ASN A 16 6.43 -7.33 2.15
C ASN A 16 6.44 -6.76 0.72
N MET A 17 5.88 -7.45 -0.27
CA MET A 17 5.75 -6.91 -1.61
C MET A 17 4.77 -5.74 -1.67
N LEU A 18 3.67 -5.81 -0.91
CA LEU A 18 2.72 -4.71 -0.80
C LEU A 18 3.36 -3.51 -0.10
N ILE A 19 4.05 -3.74 1.03
CA ILE A 19 4.76 -2.69 1.79
C ILE A 19 5.75 -1.96 0.88
N LYS A 20 6.67 -2.70 0.23
CA LYS A 20 7.65 -2.11 -0.69
C LYS A 20 7.01 -1.28 -1.82
N ARG A 21 5.83 -1.71 -2.29
CA ARG A 21 5.11 -0.97 -3.33
C ARG A 21 4.50 0.32 -2.78
N ILE A 22 3.94 0.29 -1.57
CA ILE A 22 3.44 1.48 -0.89
C ILE A 22 4.59 2.44 -0.56
N ASP A 23 5.73 1.94 -0.10
CA ASP A 23 6.92 2.76 0.17
C ASP A 23 7.40 3.48 -1.09
N TRP A 24 7.44 2.78 -2.23
CA TRP A 24 7.77 3.39 -3.52
C TRP A 24 6.76 4.47 -3.92
N ILE A 25 5.47 4.26 -3.66
CA ILE A 25 4.43 5.27 -3.94
C ILE A 25 4.64 6.50 -3.05
N ASN A 26 4.92 6.31 -1.76
CA ASN A 26 5.22 7.41 -0.85
C ASN A 26 6.43 8.20 -1.34
N GLU A 27 7.53 7.53 -1.67
CA GLU A 27 8.75 8.15 -2.20
C GLU A 27 8.45 8.94 -3.48
N THR A 28 7.72 8.35 -4.41
CA THR A 28 7.38 8.97 -5.70
C THR A 28 6.52 10.22 -5.56
N LEU A 29 5.63 10.23 -4.57
CA LEU A 29 4.76 11.36 -4.28
C LEU A 29 5.37 12.36 -3.28
N GLY A 30 6.60 12.14 -2.81
CA GLY A 30 7.25 12.97 -1.79
C GLY A 30 6.55 12.92 -0.43
N GLN A 31 5.85 11.83 -0.13
CA GLN A 31 5.17 11.62 1.14
C GLN A 31 6.15 11.14 2.23
N PRO A 32 5.80 11.28 3.52
CA PRO A 32 6.62 10.74 4.60
C PRO A 32 6.77 9.22 4.49
N ALA A 33 7.94 8.69 4.84
CA ALA A 33 8.22 7.24 4.82
C ALA A 33 7.56 6.50 6.00
N GLU A 34 7.59 7.11 7.18
CA GLU A 34 7.06 6.53 8.41
C GLU A 34 5.66 7.07 8.72
N THR A 35 4.76 6.23 9.24
CA THR A 35 3.39 6.65 9.62
C THR A 35 3.36 7.55 10.85
N TRP A 36 4.29 7.34 11.79
CA TRP A 36 4.36 8.08 13.05
C TRP A 36 5.78 8.48 13.39
N THR A 37 5.98 9.69 13.89
CA THR A 37 7.27 10.12 14.46
C THR A 37 7.16 10.21 15.98
N LYS A 38 8.03 9.47 16.68
CA LYS A 38 8.16 9.57 18.13
C LYS A 38 8.87 10.88 18.51
N ARG A 39 8.25 11.68 19.38
CA ARG A 39 8.80 12.93 19.91
C ARG A 39 9.66 12.67 21.15
N LYS A 40 10.43 13.69 21.54
CA LYS A 40 11.33 13.63 22.72
C LYS A 40 10.60 13.38 24.03
N ASP A 41 9.35 13.83 24.14
CA ASP A 41 8.47 13.63 25.29
C ASP A 41 7.80 12.24 25.33
N GLY A 42 8.12 11.37 24.36
CA GLY A 42 7.54 10.03 24.25
C GLY A 42 6.20 9.96 23.52
N THR A 43 5.60 11.10 23.18
CA THR A 43 4.36 11.15 22.38
C THR A 43 4.64 10.84 20.90
N TYR A 44 3.60 10.46 20.15
CA TYR A 44 3.69 10.21 18.72
C TYR A 44 2.96 11.30 17.92
N LYS A 45 3.57 11.74 16.83
CA LYS A 45 2.97 12.62 15.83
C LYS A 45 2.61 11.81 14.59
N ALA A 46 1.37 11.93 14.11
CA ALA A 46 0.98 11.35 12.84
C ALA A 46 1.69 12.07 11.69
N ASN A 47 2.21 11.32 10.73
CA ASN A 47 2.81 11.89 9.53
C ASN A 47 1.76 11.93 8.42
N ARG A 48 1.03 13.05 8.36
CA ARG A 48 0.00 13.32 7.35
C ARG A 48 0.55 13.07 5.94
N GLY A 49 -0.23 12.37 5.13
CA GLY A 49 0.08 12.02 3.76
C GLY A 49 0.77 10.66 3.58
N ASN A 50 1.38 10.11 4.64
CA ASN A 50 1.95 8.75 4.59
C ASN A 50 0.86 7.72 4.25
N MET A 51 1.13 6.92 3.23
CA MET A 51 0.38 5.70 2.95
C MET A 51 1.02 4.50 3.64
N HIS A 52 0.20 3.60 4.17
CA HIS A 52 0.66 2.39 4.85
C HIS A 52 -0.29 1.22 4.62
N LEU A 53 0.21 0.01 4.88
CA LEU A 53 -0.58 -1.22 4.76
C LEU A 53 -1.38 -1.48 6.03
N ALA A 54 -2.69 -1.36 5.94
CA ALA A 54 -3.62 -1.87 6.93
C ALA A 54 -4.07 -3.29 6.58
N SER A 55 -4.27 -4.11 7.60
CA SER A 55 -4.83 -5.45 7.43
C SER A 55 -5.67 -5.81 8.65
N SER A 56 -6.90 -6.24 8.42
CA SER A 56 -7.78 -6.77 9.44
C SER A 56 -8.45 -8.02 8.91
N LEU A 57 -8.30 -9.14 9.62
CA LEU A 57 -8.81 -10.45 9.19
C LEU A 57 -8.38 -10.79 7.75
N GLN A 58 -9.35 -10.96 6.85
CA GLN A 58 -9.16 -11.25 5.42
C GLN A 58 -9.29 -10.00 4.55
N HIS A 59 -9.11 -8.80 5.12
CA HIS A 59 -9.18 -7.54 4.38
C HIS A 59 -7.84 -6.81 4.45
N TYR A 60 -7.36 -6.34 3.30
CA TYR A 60 -6.12 -5.60 3.16
C TYR A 60 -6.41 -4.27 2.49
N ALA A 61 -5.82 -3.19 3.02
CA ALA A 61 -6.01 -1.85 2.49
C ALA A 61 -4.71 -1.06 2.46
N CYS A 62 -4.56 -0.21 1.46
CA CYS A 62 -3.62 0.90 1.50
C CYS A 62 -4.38 2.11 2.05
N GLU A 63 -3.99 2.56 3.23
CA GLU A 63 -4.61 3.69 3.92
C GLU A 63 -3.66 4.87 3.93
N GLN A 64 -4.19 6.09 3.84
CA GLN A 64 -3.43 7.33 3.96
C GLN A 64 -3.83 8.09 5.21
N ILE A 65 -2.85 8.59 5.97
CA ILE A 65 -3.08 9.51 7.09
C ILE A 65 -3.56 10.85 6.56
N VAL A 66 -4.75 11.30 6.95
CA VAL A 66 -5.37 12.53 6.42
C VAL A 66 -5.32 13.73 7.37
N ASN A 67 -5.00 13.53 8.65
CA ASN A 67 -4.91 14.61 9.65
C ASN A 67 -3.86 14.34 10.73
N ASP A 68 -3.55 15.37 11.54
CA ASP A 68 -2.51 15.29 12.58
C ASP A 68 -2.89 14.39 13.77
N GLY A 69 -4.19 14.09 13.92
CA GLY A 69 -4.71 13.15 14.92
C GLY A 69 -4.60 11.68 14.49
N GLY A 70 -4.13 11.39 13.28
CA GLY A 70 -3.98 10.03 12.76
C GLY A 70 -5.23 9.45 12.12
N GLY A 71 -6.22 10.28 11.78
CA GLY A 71 -7.35 9.83 10.95
C GLY A 71 -6.83 9.29 9.61
N VAL A 72 -7.47 8.22 9.13
CA VAL A 72 -7.10 7.53 7.89
C VAL A 72 -8.22 7.58 6.86
N THR A 73 -7.84 7.47 5.58
CA THR A 73 -8.77 7.17 4.49
C THR A 73 -8.24 5.99 3.68
N VAL A 74 -9.15 5.15 3.16
CA VAL A 74 -8.78 4.00 2.32
C VAL A 74 -8.60 4.48 0.89
N ILE A 75 -7.41 4.24 0.31
CA ILE A 75 -7.10 4.59 -1.07
C ILE A 75 -7.51 3.45 -2.00
N VAL A 76 -7.09 2.23 -1.67
CA VAL A 76 -7.42 0.99 -2.38
C VAL A 76 -7.49 -0.15 -1.38
N SER A 77 -8.36 -1.13 -1.63
CA SER A 77 -8.57 -2.26 -0.72
C SER A 77 -9.02 -3.51 -1.45
N ASP A 78 -8.70 -4.66 -0.89
CA ASP A 78 -9.10 -5.96 -1.41
C ASP A 78 -9.19 -7.00 -0.29
N ASN A 79 -9.93 -8.08 -0.52
CA ASN A 79 -10.03 -9.20 0.42
C ASN A 79 -8.87 -10.21 0.26
N THR A 80 -7.94 -9.95 -0.65
CA THR A 80 -6.79 -10.82 -0.91
C THR A 80 -5.51 -10.01 -1.08
N LEU A 81 -4.37 -10.58 -0.65
CA LEU A 81 -3.05 -9.98 -0.89
C LEU A 81 -2.78 -9.77 -2.38
N ARG A 82 -3.18 -10.73 -3.23
CA ARG A 82 -3.00 -10.64 -4.68
C ARG A 82 -3.84 -9.52 -5.29
N GLY A 83 -5.11 -9.40 -4.88
CA GLY A 83 -5.98 -8.36 -5.37
C GLY A 83 -5.48 -6.97 -5.01
N LEU A 84 -5.10 -6.74 -3.74
CA LEU A 84 -4.51 -5.46 -3.34
C LEU A 84 -3.19 -5.19 -4.08
N PHE A 85 -2.32 -6.20 -4.22
CA PHE A 85 -1.08 -6.05 -4.99
C PHE A 85 -1.34 -5.63 -6.45
N ASN A 86 -2.33 -6.23 -7.11
CA ASN A 86 -2.72 -5.87 -8.47
C ASN A 86 -3.24 -4.43 -8.56
N GLN A 87 -4.06 -4.01 -7.60
CA GLN A 87 -4.56 -2.63 -7.52
C GLN A 87 -3.40 -1.63 -7.31
N LEU A 88 -2.45 -1.92 -6.41
CA LEU A 88 -1.25 -1.10 -6.20
C LEU A 88 -0.36 -1.04 -7.45
N CYS A 89 -0.25 -2.13 -8.20
CA CYS A 89 0.45 -2.12 -9.49
C CYS A 89 -0.24 -1.23 -10.51
N ALA A 90 -1.57 -1.24 -10.58
CA ALA A 90 -2.34 -0.36 -11.45
C ALA A 90 -2.16 1.12 -11.04
N PHE A 91 -2.20 1.41 -9.73
CA PHE A 91 -1.96 2.74 -9.20
C PHE A 91 -0.57 3.27 -9.59
N HIS A 92 0.48 2.47 -9.39
CA HIS A 92 1.85 2.79 -9.81
C HIS A 92 1.94 3.05 -11.32
N LYS A 93 1.31 2.21 -12.16
CA LYS A 93 1.26 2.45 -13.62
C LYS A 93 0.60 3.79 -13.95
N GLY A 94 -0.45 4.18 -13.24
CA GLY A 94 -1.09 5.49 -13.38
C GLY A 94 -0.16 6.65 -13.05
N LEU A 95 0.63 6.54 -11.97
CA LEU A 95 1.62 7.56 -11.58
C LEU A 95 2.77 7.72 -12.57
N THR A 96 3.13 6.65 -13.26
CA THR A 96 4.24 6.63 -14.23
C THR A 96 3.78 6.86 -15.67
N PHE A 97 2.46 6.99 -15.88
CA PHE A 97 1.91 7.19 -17.20
C PHE A 97 2.34 8.56 -17.75
N LYS A 98 3.19 8.54 -18.78
CA LYS A 98 3.50 9.72 -19.58
C LYS A 98 2.68 9.63 -20.85
N LYS A 99 1.77 10.59 -21.05
CA LYS A 99 1.07 10.74 -22.33
C LYS A 99 2.10 11.17 -23.37
N THR A 100 2.42 10.28 -24.30
CA THR A 100 3.17 10.65 -25.51
C THR A 100 2.26 11.55 -26.33
N ALA A 101 2.64 12.82 -26.47
CA ALA A 101 1.96 13.80 -27.32
C ALA A 101 2.42 13.64 -28.77
#